data_AF-A0AAD7MD30-F1
#
_entry.id   AF-A0AAD7MD30-F1
#
_cell.length_a   1.000
_cell.length_b   1.000
_cell.length_c   1.000
_cell.angle_alpha   90.00
_cell.angle_beta   90.00
_cell.angle_gamma   90.00
#
_symmetry.space_group_name_H-M   'P 1'
#
loop_
_entity.id
_entity.type
_entity.pdbx_description
1 polymer ?
#
loop_
_entity_poly.entity_id
_entity_poly.type
_entity_poly.pdbx_seq_one_letter_code
_entity_poly.pdbx_strand_id
1 'polypeptide(L)' 'DVPPIMLIDINHDSLRFDEELAFDCNGSLVRMKLRGIVYSGQAHFTSRVIDINGTIWFHDGISTGRNCIPETNL' A
#
# COMPACT_ATOMS: atom_id res chain seq x y z
N ASP A 1 -5.58 -3.20 -21.30
CA ASP A 1 -6.09 -2.26 -20.29
C ASP A 1 -5.34 -2.42 -18.98
N VAL A 2 -5.10 -1.33 -18.27
CA VAL A 2 -4.47 -1.36 -16.95
C VAL A 2 -5.52 -1.65 -15.89
N PRO A 3 -5.29 -2.59 -14.95
CA PRO A 3 -6.25 -2.88 -13.90
C PRO A 3 -6.39 -1.70 -12.93
N PRO A 4 -7.58 -1.51 -12.31
CA PRO A 4 -7.79 -0.44 -11.34
C PRO A 4 -6.97 -0.61 -10.05
N ILE A 5 -6.48 -1.82 -9.77
CA ILE A 5 -5.62 -2.16 -8.64
C ILE A 5 -4.46 -3.01 -9.16
N MET A 6 -3.24 -2.66 -8.76
CA MET A 6 -2.03 -3.44 -9.05
C MET A 6 -1.42 -3.90 -7.73
N LEU A 7 -1.07 -5.19 -7.66
CA LEU A 7 -0.34 -5.78 -6.54
C LEU A 7 1.10 -6.01 -6.96
N ILE A 8 2.05 -5.51 -6.17
CA ILE A 8 3.48 -5.68 -6.40
C ILE A 8 4.05 -6.36 -5.16
N ASP A 9 4.53 -7.58 -5.34
CA ASP A 9 5.26 -8.31 -4.30
C ASP A 9 6.75 -7.99 -4.40
N ILE A 10 7.36 -7.63 -3.27
CA ILE A 10 8.77 -7.26 -3.20
C ILE A 10 9.40 -7.97 -2.01
N ASN A 11 10.37 -8.84 -2.30
CA ASN A 11 11.15 -9.54 -1.29
C ASN A 11 12.47 -8.79 -1.03
N HIS A 12 12.39 -7.70 -0.27
CA HIS A 12 13.55 -6.90 0.09
C HIS A 12 13.37 -6.19 1.43
N ASP A 13 14.41 -6.18 2.27
CA ASP A 13 14.32 -5.71 3.66
C ASP A 13 14.38 -4.18 3.80
N SER A 14 14.85 -3.47 2.78
CA SER A 14 14.95 -2.00 2.79
C SER A 14 14.35 -1.41 1.52
N LEU A 15 13.10 -0.98 1.59
CA LEU A 15 12.40 -0.38 0.46
C LEU A 15 12.09 1.09 0.74
N ARG A 16 12.30 1.91 -0.29
CA ARG A 16 11.71 3.24 -0.40
C ARG A 16 10.76 3.18 -1.58
N PHE A 17 9.55 3.65 -1.37
CA PHE A 17 8.51 3.72 -2.38
C PHE A 17 8.06 5.17 -2.50
N ASP A 18 7.78 5.56 -3.73
CA ASP A 18 7.12 6.82 -4.03
C ASP A 18 5.60 6.65 -3.85
N GLU A 19 4.89 7.75 -3.60
CA GLU A 19 3.42 7.74 -3.49
C GLU A 19 2.72 7.48 -4.84
N GLU A 20 3.45 7.67 -5.94
CA GLU A 20 2.96 7.47 -7.31
C GLU A 20 3.89 6.52 -8.08
N LEU A 21 3.29 5.52 -8.72
CA LEU A 21 3.95 4.68 -9.72
C LEU A 21 3.54 5.16 -11.11
N ALA A 22 4.51 5.60 -11.90
CA ALA A 22 4.30 6.02 -13.29
C ALA A 22 5.00 5.05 -14.25
N PHE A 23 4.28 4.58 -15.28
CA PHE A 23 4.83 3.68 -16.30
C PHE A 23 4.16 3.86 -17.65
N ASP A 24 4.86 3.52 -18.73
CA ASP A 24 4.27 3.47 -20.07
C ASP A 24 3.47 2.17 -20.26
N CYS A 25 2.28 2.30 -20.83
CA CYS A 25 1.49 1.17 -21.30
C CYS A 25 1.02 1.46 -22.71
N ASN A 26 1.65 0.81 -23.70
CA ASN A 26 1.33 0.96 -25.13
C ASN A 26 1.38 2.43 -25.61
N GLY A 27 2.40 3.18 -25.20
CA GLY A 27 2.57 4.59 -25.58
C GLY A 27 1.71 5.58 -24.80
N SER A 28 0.96 5.11 -23.78
CA SER A 28 0.22 5.96 -22.85
C SER A 28 0.89 5.95 -21.48
N LEU A 29 1.20 7.14 -20.95
CA LEU A 29 1.68 7.28 -19.58
C LEU A 29 0.55 7.01 -18.59
N VAL A 30 0.73 5.98 -17.77
CA VAL A 30 -0.19 5.58 -16.71
C VAL A 30 0.38 5.99 -15.37
N ARG A 31 -0.47 6.49 -14.49
CA ARG A 31 -0.13 6.87 -13.11
C ARG A 31 -1.04 6.15 -12.13
N MET A 32 -0.45 5.48 -11.15
CA MET A 32 -1.16 4.79 -10.09
C MET A 32 -0.72 5.35 -8.74
N LYS A 33 -1.67 5.63 -7.85
CA LYS A 33 -1.37 6.05 -6.48
C LYS A 33 -1.23 4.84 -5.58
N LEU A 34 -0.25 4.88 -4.67
CA LEU A 34 -0.13 3.91 -3.60
C LEU A 34 -1.40 3.96 -2.71
N ARG A 35 -2.02 2.80 -2.49
CA ARG A 35 -3.25 2.68 -1.70
C ARG A 35 -3.16 1.76 -0.49
N GLY A 36 -2.07 1.00 -0.39
CA GLY A 36 -1.79 0.25 0.80
C GLY A 36 -0.49 -0.54 0.68
N ILE A 37 -0.01 -0.99 1.82
CA ILE A 37 1.17 -1.83 1.96
C ILE A 37 0.84 -2.94 2.94
N VAL A 38 1.21 -4.16 2.60
CA VAL A 38 1.20 -5.30 3.51
C VAL A 38 2.65 -5.63 3.84
N TYR A 39 2.97 -5.63 5.13
CA TYR A 39 4.28 -6.00 5.65
C TYR A 39 4.21 -7.42 6.18
N SER A 40 5.22 -8.23 5.87
CA SER A 40 5.35 -9.60 6.35
C SER A 40 6.63 -9.73 7.17
N GLY A 41 6.57 -10.50 8.25
CA GLY A 41 7.75 -10.78 9.08
C GLY A 41 7.36 -11.49 10.37
N GLN A 42 8.27 -12.32 10.91
CA GLN A 42 8.07 -13.03 12.18
C GLN A 42 6.74 -13.80 12.27
N ALA A 43 6.33 -14.44 11.16
CA ALA A 43 5.05 -15.17 11.04
C ALA A 43 3.79 -14.31 11.28
N HIS A 44 3.91 -13.00 11.11
CA HIS A 44 2.83 -12.03 11.28
C HIS A 44 2.73 -11.10 10.08
N PHE A 45 1.52 -10.61 9.80
CA PHE A 45 1.29 -9.59 8.79
C PHE A 45 0.67 -8.35 9.44
N THR A 46 1.16 -7.19 9.04
CA THR A 46 0.52 -5.91 9.35
C THR A 46 0.25 -5.17 8.04
N SER A 47 -0.66 -4.22 8.04
CA SER A 47 -0.93 -3.42 6.85
C SER A 47 -1.18 -1.96 7.17
N ARG A 48 -0.93 -1.14 6.15
CA ARG A 48 -1.33 0.26 6.08
C ARG A 48 -2.23 0.42 4.86
N VAL A 49 -3.38 1.06 5.04
CA VAL A 49 -4.33 1.38 3.95
C VAL A 49 -4.46 2.89 3.88
N ILE A 50 -4.43 3.45 2.67
CA ILE A 50 -4.49 4.89 2.43
C ILE A 50 -5.84 5.24 1.82
N ASP A 51 -6.66 5.99 2.57
CA ASP A 51 -7.98 6.41 2.10
C ASP A 51 -7.91 7.56 1.07
N ILE A 52 -9.07 7.95 0.54
CA ILE A 52 -9.15 9.00 -0.49
C ILE A 52 -8.63 10.37 -0.01
N ASN A 53 -8.63 10.63 1.30
CA ASN A 53 -8.15 11.86 1.92
C ASN A 53 -6.66 11.81 2.26
N GLY A 54 -5.98 10.69 2.02
CA GLY A 54 -4.58 10.47 2.35
C GLY A 54 -4.36 9.86 3.74
N THR A 55 -5.42 9.68 4.54
CA THR A 55 -5.27 9.12 5.89
C THR A 55 -4.73 7.71 5.80
N ILE A 56 -3.68 7.45 6.58
CA ILE A 56 -3.07 6.12 6.72
C ILE A 56 -3.72 5.41 7.90
N TRP A 57 -4.30 4.25 7.61
CA TRP A 57 -4.96 3.38 8.57
C TRP A 57 -4.12 2.13 8.81
N PHE A 58 -3.69 1.90 10.05
CA PHE A 58 -2.93 0.73 10.46
C PHE A 58 -3.84 -0.43 10.86
N HIS A 59 -3.49 -1.64 10.45
CA HIS A 59 -4.17 -2.88 10.83
C HIS A 59 -3.16 -3.97 11.19
N ASP A 60 -3.31 -4.53 12.39
CA ASP A 60 -2.48 -5.59 12.96
C ASP A 60 -3.26 -6.91 13.09
N GLY A 61 -4.59 -6.84 13.23
CA GLY A 61 -5.43 -8.02 13.47
C GLY A 61 -5.31 -8.56 14.89
N ILE A 62 -4.10 -8.68 15.46
CA ILE A 62 -3.89 -9.09 16.86
C ILE A 62 -4.28 -7.93 17.79
N SER A 63 -3.63 -6.78 17.64
CA SER A 63 -3.87 -5.62 18.50
C SER A 63 -5.11 -4.81 18.08
N THR A 64 -5.37 -4.73 16.77
CA THR A 64 -6.49 -3.93 16.23
C THR A 64 -7.80 -4.69 16.09
N GLY A 65 -7.77 -6.03 16.22
CA GLY A 65 -8.94 -6.89 16.02
C GLY A 65 -9.51 -6.74 14.62
N ARG A 66 -10.81 -6.43 14.52
CA ARG A 66 -11.52 -6.21 13.25
C ARG A 66 -11.43 -4.78 12.70
N ASN A 67 -10.73 -3.89 13.41
CA ASN A 67 -10.71 -2.46 13.10
C ASN A 67 -9.37 -2.06 12.48
N CYS A 68 -9.39 -0.99 11.68
CA CYS A 68 -8.18 -0.23 11.37
C CYS A 68 -8.13 1.01 12.27
N ILE A 69 -6.94 1.42 12.68
CA ILE A 69 -6.71 2.56 13.56
C ILE A 69 -5.99 3.65 12.75
N PRO A 70 -6.43 4.93 12.81
CA PRO A 70 -5.73 6.01 12.13
C PRO A 70 -4.33 6.18 12.72
N GLU A 71 -3.31 6.24 11.86
CA GLU A 71 -1.90 6.35 12.25
C GLU A 71 -1.33 7.74 11.93
N THR A 72 -1.44 8.17 10.68
CA THR A 72 -0.94 9.46 10.18
C THR A 72 -1.63 9.87 8.87
N ASN A 73 -1.15 10.91 8.20
CA ASN A 73 -1.55 11.33 6.85
C ASN A 73 -0.31 11.38 5.93
N LEU A 74 -0.49 11.14 4.63
CA LEU A 74 0.53 11.39 3.60
C LEU A 74 0.71 12.90 3.34
#